data_AF-A0A5S3VRQ5-F1
#
_entry.id   AF-A0A5S3VRQ5-F1
#
_cell.length_a   1.000
_cell.length_b   1.000
_cell.length_c   1.000
_cell.angle_alpha   90.00
_cell.angle_beta   90.00
_cell.angle_gamma   90.00
#
_symmetry.space_group_name_H-M   'P 1'
#
loop_
_entity.id
_entity.type
_entity.pdbx_description
1 polymer ?
#
loop_
_entity_poly.entity_id
_entity_poly.type
_entity_poly.pdbx_seq_one_letter_code
_entity_poly.pdbx_strand_id
1 'polypeptide(L)'
;SLGLTLADVASQVNFSCYGLEAQRILRDGEELKVMIRYPIEQRTSISEINDVRIITPAGAEVPLAEVAEVTLVDGVNRIRRENAKRTVNVWAAVDPNQAEPFTIAREIRDEYLPALLKNYPGVQSKV
;
A
#
# COMPACT_ATOMS: atom_id res chain seq x y z
N SER A 1 9.29 4.38 32.79
CA SER A 1 8.70 4.13 31.46
C SER A 1 7.95 5.39 31.04
N LEU A 2 7.85 5.68 29.75
CA LEU A 2 7.23 6.93 29.23
C LEU A 2 5.69 6.96 29.34
N GLY A 3 5.07 5.98 30.01
CA GLY A 3 3.61 5.87 30.16
C GLY A 3 2.83 5.56 28.87
N LEU A 4 3.53 5.36 27.74
CA LEU A 4 2.92 5.06 26.45
C LEU A 4 2.36 3.63 26.41
N THR A 5 1.15 3.50 25.87
CA THR A 5 0.60 2.20 25.47
C THR A 5 0.89 1.92 23.99
N LEU A 6 0.81 0.65 23.59
CA LEU A 6 0.91 0.27 22.17
C LEU A 6 -0.15 0.99 21.31
N ALA A 7 -1.37 1.16 21.85
CA ALA A 7 -2.45 1.83 21.15
C ALA A 7 -2.17 3.32 20.89
N ASP A 8 -1.50 3.99 21.84
CA ASP A 8 -1.10 5.39 21.68
C ASP A 8 -0.10 5.55 20.54
N VAL A 9 0.94 4.72 20.54
CA VAL A 9 1.98 4.74 19.50
C VAL A 9 1.38 4.41 18.13
N ALA A 10 0.59 3.33 18.04
CA ALA A 10 -0.02 2.90 16.79
C ALA A 10 -0.97 3.96 16.20
N SER A 11 -1.76 4.63 17.03
CA SER A 11 -2.70 5.67 16.59
C SER A 11 -1.94 6.89 16.05
N GLN A 12 -0.91 7.34 16.77
CA GLN A 12 -0.11 8.50 16.36
C GLN A 12 0.67 8.25 15.06
N VAL A 13 1.23 7.05 14.89
CA VAL A 13 1.86 6.64 13.61
C VAL A 13 0.85 6.55 12.48
N ASN A 14 -0.39 6.11 12.76
CA ASN A 14 -1.44 6.11 11.74
C ASN A 14 -1.82 7.53 11.31
N PHE A 15 -1.96 8.46 12.27
CA PHE A 15 -2.27 9.85 11.97
C PHE A 15 -1.16 10.55 11.17
N SER A 16 0.11 10.20 11.41
CA SER A 16 1.22 10.76 10.64
C SER A 16 1.18 10.32 9.17
N CYS A 17 0.83 9.06 8.90
CA CYS A 17 0.83 8.49 7.56
C CYS A 17 -0.48 8.74 6.77
N TYR A 18 -1.64 8.49 7.38
CA TYR A 18 -2.96 8.58 6.72
C TYR A 18 -3.68 9.92 6.94
N GLY A 19 -3.35 10.59 8.04
CA GLY A 19 -4.08 11.74 8.53
C GLY A 19 -5.21 11.42 9.50
N LEU A 20 -5.66 12.46 10.19
CA LEU A 20 -6.81 12.44 11.07
C LEU A 20 -8.03 13.01 10.36
N GLU A 21 -9.17 12.31 10.38
CA GLU A 21 -10.45 12.87 9.91
C GLU A 21 -10.95 13.88 10.95
N ALA A 22 -10.88 15.16 10.63
CA ALA A 22 -11.33 16.23 11.51
C ALA A 22 -12.84 16.38 11.47
N GLN A 23 -13.41 16.28 10.27
CA GLN A 23 -14.84 16.44 10.06
C GLN A 23 -15.26 15.78 8.75
N ARG A 24 -16.55 15.46 8.69
CA ARG A 24 -17.22 15.07 7.46
C ARG A 24 -18.36 16.02 7.15
N ILE A 25 -18.45 16.45 5.90
CA ILE A 25 -19.39 17.48 5.45
C ILE A 25 -20.17 16.94 4.26
N LEU A 26 -21.49 17.11 4.26
CA LEU A 26 -22.31 16.84 3.10
C LEU A 26 -22.39 18.10 2.23
N ARG A 27 -21.93 18.02 0.99
CA ARG A 27 -21.97 19.12 0.03
C ARG A 27 -22.39 18.60 -1.32
N ASP A 28 -23.39 19.22 -1.93
CA ASP A 28 -23.89 18.88 -3.26
C ASP A 28 -24.32 17.39 -3.40
N GLY A 29 -24.77 16.78 -2.30
CA GLY A 29 -25.15 15.36 -2.24
C GLY A 29 -23.97 14.40 -2.09
N GLU A 30 -22.74 14.90 -2.05
CA GLU A 30 -21.53 14.12 -1.82
C GLU A 30 -21.01 14.29 -0.39
N GLU A 31 -20.40 13.23 0.14
CA GLU A 31 -19.83 13.19 1.49
C GLU A 31 -18.32 13.50 1.41
N LEU A 32 -17.94 14.72 1.78
CA LEU A 32 -16.56 15.20 1.76
C LEU A 32 -15.89 15.00 3.13
N LYS A 33 -14.69 14.43 3.13
CA LYS A 33 -13.86 14.26 4.33
C LYS A 33 -12.83 15.38 4.45
N VAL A 34 -12.83 16.07 5.59
CA VAL A 34 -11.81 17.05 5.96
C VAL A 34 -10.73 16.35 6.77
N MET A 35 -9.52 16.31 6.24
CA MET A 35 -8.40 15.57 6.81
C MET A 35 -7.30 16.51 7.28
N ILE A 36 -6.79 16.30 8.50
CA ILE A 36 -5.55 16.91 9.00
C ILE A 36 -4.40 15.96 8.67
N ARG A 37 -3.36 16.46 8.02
CA ARG A 37 -2.22 15.66 7.56
C ARG A 37 -0.93 16.45 7.69
N TYR A 38 0.18 15.74 7.84
CA TYR A 38 1.49 16.34 7.59
C TYR A 38 1.61 16.85 6.14
N PRO A 39 2.49 17.84 5.92
CA PRO A 39 2.90 18.28 4.59
C PRO A 39 3.28 17.07 3.72
N ILE A 40 3.06 17.18 2.41
CA ILE A 40 3.24 16.04 1.52
C ILE A 40 4.68 15.53 1.52
N GLU A 41 5.65 16.44 1.67
CA GLU A 41 7.08 16.15 1.72
C GLU A 41 7.50 15.36 2.95
N GLN A 42 6.65 15.29 3.99
CA GLN A 42 6.92 14.61 5.27
C GLN A 42 6.14 13.30 5.44
N ARG A 43 5.45 12.85 4.38
CA ARG A 43 4.76 11.55 4.34
C ARG A 43 5.06 10.74 3.08
N THR A 44 6.04 11.18 2.29
CA THR A 44 6.37 10.56 1.00
C THR A 44 7.50 9.55 1.10
N SER A 45 8.27 9.59 2.19
CA SER A 45 9.38 8.67 2.41
C SER A 45 9.15 7.79 3.62
N ILE A 46 9.54 6.52 3.50
CA ILE A 46 9.59 5.60 4.65
C ILE A 46 10.61 6.10 5.70
N SER A 47 11.63 6.85 5.27
CA SER A 47 12.65 7.41 6.16
C SER A 47 12.05 8.40 7.16
N GLU A 48 10.94 9.06 6.80
CA GLU A 48 10.24 10.03 7.65
C GLU A 48 9.47 9.33 8.80
N ILE A 49 9.19 8.03 8.70
CA ILE A 49 8.49 7.28 9.77
C ILE A 49 9.29 7.29 11.07
N ASN A 50 10.62 7.23 10.99
CA ASN A 50 11.48 7.24 12.17
C ASN A 50 11.43 8.57 12.93
N ASP A 51 11.22 9.67 12.19
CA ASP A 51 11.16 11.03 12.72
C ASP A 51 9.76 11.44 13.19
N VAL A 52 8.77 10.54 13.08
CA VAL A 52 7.42 10.78 13.59
C VAL A 52 7.48 11.09 15.08
N ARG A 53 6.92 12.24 15.46
CA ARG A 53 6.84 12.67 16.85
C ARG A 53 5.71 11.93 17.54
N ILE A 54 6.04 11.27 18.65
CA ILE A 54 5.12 10.61 19.57
C ILE A 54 5.00 11.46 20.82
N ILE A 55 3.79 11.91 21.12
CA ILE A 55 3.46 12.66 22.32
C ILE A 55 3.20 11.65 23.45
N THR A 56 3.98 11.77 24.51
CA THR A 56 3.80 11.01 25.75
C THR A 56 2.63 11.55 26.56
N PRO A 57 2.05 10.77 27.50
CA PRO A 57 1.01 11.28 28.41
C PRO A 57 1.45 12.48 29.26
N ALA A 58 2.76 12.64 29.46
CA ALA A 58 3.35 13.79 30.14
C ALA A 58 3.52 15.04 29.24
N GLY A 59 3.14 14.95 27.96
CA GLY A 59 3.22 16.03 26.98
C GLY A 59 4.59 16.18 26.31
N ALA A 60 5.59 15.36 26.67
CA ALA A 60 6.88 15.36 25.99
C ALA A 60 6.75 14.72 24.61
N GLU A 61 7.42 15.30 23.61
CA GLU A 61 7.54 14.75 22.27
C GLU A 61 8.84 13.96 22.14
N VAL A 62 8.72 12.68 21.75
CA VAL A 62 9.85 11.79 21.49
C VAL A 62 9.74 11.24 20.07
N PRO A 63 10.85 11.10 19.32
CA PRO A 63 10.81 10.46 18.01
C PRO A 63 10.44 8.98 18.13
N LEU A 64 9.75 8.43 17.13
CA LEU A 64 9.33 7.03 17.11
C LEU A 64 10.52 6.08 17.31
N ALA A 65 11.68 6.41 16.73
CA ALA A 65 12.91 5.63 16.84
C ALA A 65 13.43 5.44 18.29
N GLU A 66 13.05 6.31 19.24
CA GLU A 66 13.42 6.17 20.65
C GLU A 66 12.50 5.20 21.42
N VAL A 67 11.32 4.91 20.88
CA VAL A 67 10.27 4.12 21.55
C VAL A 67 9.90 2.84 20.82
N ALA A 68 10.31 2.67 19.57
CA ALA A 68 10.03 1.52 18.74
C ALA A 68 11.15 1.27 17.71
N GLU A 69 11.32 0.00 17.35
CA GLU A 69 12.17 -0.41 16.23
C GLU A 69 11.31 -0.51 14.95
N VAL A 70 11.74 0.16 13.89
CA VAL A 70 11.05 0.15 12.60
C VAL A 70 11.83 -0.73 11.64
N THR A 71 11.17 -1.77 11.13
CA THR A 71 11.75 -2.67 10.12
C THR A 71 10.93 -2.61 8.85
N LEU A 72 11.63 -2.48 7.72
CA LEU A 72 11.00 -2.59 6.40
C LEU A 72 10.84 -4.08 6.09
N VAL A 73 9.60 -4.50 5.90
CA VAL A 73 9.26 -5.86 5.47
C VAL A 73 8.45 -5.80 4.19
N ASP A 74 8.60 -6.81 3.34
CA ASP A 74 7.77 -6.94 2.15
C ASP A 74 6.30 -7.18 2.56
N GLY A 75 5.51 -6.11 2.51
CA GLY A 75 4.08 -6.16 2.71
C GLY A 75 3.35 -6.60 1.44
N VAL A 76 2.28 -7.37 1.57
CA VAL A 76 1.40 -7.65 0.44
C VAL A 76 0.68 -6.35 0.06
N ASN A 77 1.23 -5.62 -0.90
CA ASN A 77 0.85 -4.25 -1.26
C ASN A 77 -0.64 -4.10 -1.64
N ARG A 78 -1.29 -5.21 -2.02
CA ARG A 78 -2.75 -5.34 -2.14
C ARG A 78 -3.12 -6.82 -2.27
N ILE A 79 -3.99 -7.35 -1.41
CA ILE A 79 -4.60 -8.66 -1.67
C ILE A 79 -5.78 -8.42 -2.61
N ARG A 80 -5.53 -8.48 -3.93
CA ARG A 80 -6.59 -8.47 -4.92
C ARG A 80 -7.20 -9.87 -4.99
N ARG A 81 -8.50 -9.97 -4.78
CA ARG A 81 -9.24 -11.23 -4.93
C ARG A 81 -10.29 -11.09 -6.02
N GLU A 82 -10.40 -12.11 -6.85
CA GLU A 82 -11.53 -12.32 -7.75
C GLU A 82 -12.15 -13.67 -7.40
N ASN A 83 -13.46 -13.70 -7.17
CA ASN A 83 -14.19 -14.91 -6.73
C ASN A 83 -13.52 -15.63 -5.54
N ALA A 84 -13.11 -14.86 -4.53
CA ALA A 84 -12.40 -15.32 -3.32
C ALA A 84 -11.00 -15.92 -3.54
N LYS A 85 -10.48 -15.96 -4.78
CA LYS A 85 -9.12 -16.41 -5.08
C LYS A 85 -8.16 -15.22 -5.18
N ARG A 86 -6.92 -15.37 -4.71
CA ARG A 86 -5.87 -14.35 -4.81
C ARG A 86 -5.43 -14.22 -6.28
N THR A 87 -5.43 -12.99 -6.80
CA THR A 87 -5.17 -12.70 -8.22
C THR A 87 -4.02 -11.72 -8.37
N VAL A 88 -3.20 -11.92 -9.41
CA VAL A 88 -2.16 -10.98 -9.86
C VAL A 88 -2.48 -10.62 -11.32
N ASN A 89 -2.56 -9.32 -11.63
CA ASN A 89 -2.85 -8.84 -12.97
C ASN A 89 -1.58 -8.27 -13.59
N VAL A 90 -1.22 -8.75 -14.77
CA VAL A 90 -0.08 -8.27 -15.55
C VAL A 90 -0.61 -7.57 -16.80
N TRP A 91 -0.12 -6.37 -17.06
CA TRP A 91 -0.48 -5.59 -18.24
C TRP A 91 0.77 -5.34 -19.06
N ALA A 92 0.63 -5.40 -20.37
CA ALA A 92 1.69 -5.06 -21.31
C ALA A 92 1.09 -4.21 -22.45
N ALA A 93 1.89 -3.27 -22.95
CA ALA A 93 1.59 -2.52 -24.16
C ALA A 93 2.52 -3.01 -25.27
N VAL A 94 1.99 -3.16 -26.49
CA VAL A 94 2.75 -3.58 -27.66
C VAL A 94 2.95 -2.38 -28.58
N ASP A 95 4.17 -2.17 -29.06
CA ASP A 95 4.45 -1.26 -30.16
C ASP A 95 4.13 -1.96 -31.49
N PRO A 96 3.07 -1.53 -32.21
CA PRO A 96 2.63 -2.18 -33.44
C PRO A 96 3.64 -2.07 -34.59
N ASN A 97 4.64 -1.18 -34.48
CA ASN A 97 5.71 -1.06 -35.48
C ASN A 97 6.79 -2.14 -35.33
N GLN A 98 6.87 -2.80 -34.17
CA GLN A 98 7.88 -3.82 -33.88
C GLN A 98 7.29 -5.23 -33.88
N ALA A 99 6.03 -5.38 -33.46
CA ALA A 99 5.38 -6.67 -33.41
C ALA A 99 3.85 -6.57 -33.51
N GLU A 100 3.25 -7.64 -34.04
CA GLU A 100 1.81 -7.73 -34.20
C GLU A 100 1.15 -8.18 -32.88
N PRO A 101 0.22 -7.40 -32.30
CA PRO A 101 -0.33 -7.68 -30.98
C PRO A 101 -1.04 -9.03 -30.84
N PHE A 102 -1.80 -9.49 -31.85
CA PHE A 102 -2.50 -10.77 -31.77
C PHE A 102 -1.55 -11.97 -31.81
N THR A 103 -0.42 -11.84 -32.50
CA THR A 103 0.62 -12.85 -32.56
C THR A 103 1.29 -13.00 -31.21
N ILE A 104 1.66 -11.88 -30.56
CA ILE A 104 2.20 -11.90 -29.19
C ILE A 104 1.18 -12.50 -28.21
N ALA A 105 -0.09 -12.08 -28.26
CA ALA A 105 -1.11 -12.62 -27.38
C ALA A 105 -1.29 -14.14 -27.54
N ARG A 106 -1.17 -14.64 -28.77
CA ARG A 106 -1.24 -16.08 -29.09
C ARG A 106 -0.04 -16.83 -28.52
N GLU A 107 1.17 -16.32 -28.74
CA GLU A 107 2.41 -16.92 -28.23
C GLU A 107 2.40 -16.99 -26.69
N ILE A 108 1.96 -15.92 -26.02
CA ILE A 108 1.79 -15.90 -24.56
C ILE A 108 0.81 -16.98 -24.10
N ARG A 109 -0.34 -17.11 -24.76
CA ARG A 109 -1.40 -18.07 -24.39
C ARG A 109 -1.00 -19.52 -24.66
N ASP A 110 -0.40 -19.79 -25.82
CA ASP A 110 -0.24 -21.14 -26.36
C ASP A 110 1.14 -21.74 -26.05
N GLU A 111 2.15 -20.91 -25.80
CA GLU A 111 3.54 -21.35 -25.55
C GLU A 111 4.02 -21.01 -24.14
N TYR A 112 4.05 -19.72 -23.79
CA TYR A 112 4.66 -19.28 -22.53
C TYR A 112 3.82 -19.65 -21.30
N LEU A 113 2.51 -19.44 -21.32
CA LEU A 113 1.65 -19.73 -20.16
C LEU A 113 1.63 -21.23 -19.80
N PRO A 114 1.47 -22.17 -20.75
CA PRO A 114 1.55 -23.60 -20.43
C PRO A 114 2.91 -24.00 -19.85
N ALA A 115 4.02 -23.46 -20.37
CA ALA A 115 5.35 -23.72 -19.83
C ALA A 115 5.52 -23.16 -18.41
N LEU A 116 5.02 -21.94 -18.15
CA LEU A 116 5.05 -21.32 -16.84
C LEU A 116 4.21 -22.11 -15.82
N LEU A 117 3.00 -22.50 -16.17
CA LEU A 117 2.08 -23.20 -15.27
C LEU A 117 2.57 -24.59 -14.85
N LYS A 118 3.40 -25.26 -15.66
CA LYS A 118 4.06 -26.51 -15.25
C LYS A 118 4.91 -26.33 -13.98
N ASN A 119 5.55 -25.18 -13.83
CA ASN A 119 6.39 -24.87 -12.66
C ASN A 119 5.58 -24.34 -11.47
N TYR A 120 4.30 -23.97 -11.68
CA TYR A 120 3.44 -23.36 -10.67
C TYR A 120 2.04 -24.00 -10.65
N PRO A 121 1.89 -25.26 -10.20
CA PRO A 121 0.64 -26.03 -10.30
C PRO A 121 -0.53 -25.47 -9.48
N GLY A 122 -0.28 -24.58 -8.51
CA GLY A 122 -1.31 -23.90 -7.72
C GLY A 122 -1.87 -22.62 -8.36
N VAL A 123 -1.37 -22.22 -9.54
CA VAL A 123 -1.75 -20.98 -10.23
C VAL A 123 -2.72 -21.29 -11.37
N GLN A 124 -3.75 -20.46 -11.52
CA GLN A 124 -4.69 -20.50 -12.64
C GLN A 124 -4.56 -19.21 -13.43
N SER A 125 -4.52 -19.30 -14.76
CA SER A 125 -4.47 -18.14 -15.65
C SER A 125 -5.78 -17.92 -16.38
N LYS A 126 -6.08 -16.66 -16.69
CA LYS A 126 -7.11 -16.25 -17.64
C LYS A 126 -6.49 -15.18 -18.54
N VAL A 127 -6.51 -15.41 -19.84
CA VAL A 127 -6.05 -14.47 -20.88
C VAL A 127 -7.27 -13.95 -21.62
#